data_AF-A0A924A6X9-F1
#
_entry.id   AF-A0A924A6X9-F1
#
_cell.length_a   1.000
_cell.length_b   1.000
_cell.length_c   1.000
_cell.angle_alpha   90.00
_cell.angle_beta   90.00
_cell.angle_gamma   90.00
#
_symmetry.space_group_name_H-M   'P 1'
#
loop_
_entity.id
_entity.type
_entity.pdbx_description
1 polymer ?
#
loop_
_entity_poly.entity_id
_entity_poly.type
_entity_poly.pdbx_seq_one_letter_code
_entity_poly.pdbx_strand_id
1 'polypeptide(L)'
;MKLVAIILAFIGSSAFASADRYDLQMDLYLNGKHISSPNANVKAGEITTITQKIDTKEISISFLANLRSIQKIDLIWMPFSVRIYDLNGQVLLAGDHQIYAKENEQMNFTVGNNGDEVSLSVTAKKESL
;
A
#
# COMPACT_ATOMS: atom_id res chain seq x y z
N MET A 1 27.62 -46.10 35.72
CA MET A 1 27.29 -44.66 35.58
C MET A 1 26.47 -44.51 34.31
N LYS A 2 25.18 -44.17 34.40
CA LYS A 2 24.30 -44.02 33.22
C LYS A 2 24.04 -42.55 32.97
N LEU A 3 24.30 -42.16 31.73
CA LEU A 3 24.28 -40.80 31.20
C LEU A 3 22.87 -40.22 31.24
N VAL A 4 22.78 -38.98 31.72
CA VAL A 4 21.56 -38.17 31.78
C VAL A 4 21.29 -37.56 30.40
N ALA A 5 20.04 -37.64 29.93
CA ALA A 5 19.57 -36.85 28.78
C ALA A 5 18.51 -35.87 29.28
N ILE A 6 18.89 -34.61 29.46
CA ILE A 6 17.95 -33.50 29.67
C ILE A 6 17.53 -33.03 28.28
N ILE A 7 16.32 -33.40 27.86
CA ILE A 7 15.71 -32.87 26.64
C ILE A 7 15.08 -31.53 27.01
N LEU A 8 15.79 -30.44 26.72
CA LEU A 8 15.22 -29.08 26.73
C LEU A 8 14.33 -28.94 25.48
N ALA A 9 13.05 -29.26 25.64
CA ALA A 9 12.02 -28.85 24.69
C ALA A 9 11.84 -27.33 24.79
N PHE A 10 12.58 -26.58 23.97
CA PHE A 10 12.24 -25.19 23.65
C PHE A 10 10.93 -25.20 22.85
N ILE A 11 9.81 -25.18 23.55
CA ILE A 11 8.53 -24.75 22.99
C ILE A 11 8.66 -23.23 22.87
N GLY A 12 9.30 -22.78 21.80
CA GLY A 12 9.31 -21.38 21.44
C GLY A 12 7.87 -20.97 21.17
N SER A 13 7.25 -20.29 22.14
CA SER A 13 6.03 -19.54 21.92
C SER A 13 6.32 -18.50 20.84
N SER A 14 6.02 -18.82 19.59
CA SER A 14 5.86 -17.81 18.56
C SER A 14 4.66 -16.96 18.99
N ALA A 15 4.93 -15.91 19.75
CA ALA A 15 3.98 -14.83 19.94
C ALA A 15 3.65 -14.34 18.52
N PHE A 16 2.43 -14.67 18.05
CA PHE A 16 1.89 -14.07 16.86
C PHE A 16 1.74 -12.59 17.18
N ALA A 17 2.78 -11.80 16.89
CA ALA A 17 2.69 -10.36 16.94
C ALA A 17 1.57 -9.98 15.98
N SER A 18 0.50 -9.40 16.52
CA SER A 18 -0.55 -8.84 15.69
C SER A 18 0.12 -7.82 14.76
N ALA A 19 0.01 -8.06 13.45
CA ALA A 19 0.58 -7.13 12.49
C ALA A 19 -0.22 -5.83 12.53
N ASP A 20 0.48 -4.70 12.54
CA ASP A 20 -0.14 -3.39 12.40
C ASP A 20 -1.09 -3.37 11.20
N ARG A 21 -2.20 -2.66 11.31
CA ARG A 21 -3.13 -2.41 10.21
C ARG A 21 -3.21 -0.91 9.95
N TYR A 22 -3.47 -0.56 8.71
CA TYR A 22 -3.64 0.82 8.27
C TYR A 22 -4.96 0.97 7.53
N ASP A 23 -5.72 1.99 7.90
CA ASP A 23 -6.85 2.45 7.10
C ASP A 23 -6.32 3.50 6.12
N LEU A 24 -6.44 3.21 4.82
CA LEU A 24 -6.02 4.10 3.75
C LEU A 24 -7.23 4.67 3.05
N GLN A 25 -7.38 5.98 3.12
CA GLN A 25 -8.31 6.74 2.30
C GLN A 25 -7.57 7.27 1.09
N MET A 26 -8.09 7.01 -0.10
CA MET A 26 -7.48 7.44 -1.34
C MET A 26 -8.46 8.21 -2.20
N ASP A 27 -7.97 9.19 -2.94
CA ASP A 27 -8.72 9.88 -4.01
C ASP A 27 -7.98 9.73 -5.33
N LEU A 28 -8.65 9.15 -6.31
CA LEU A 28 -8.12 8.89 -7.64
C LEU A 28 -8.66 9.93 -8.62
N TYR A 29 -7.75 10.55 -9.36
CA TYR A 29 -8.04 11.52 -10.40
C TYR A 29 -7.45 11.04 -11.72
N LEU A 30 -8.20 11.22 -12.80
CA LEU A 30 -7.74 10.99 -14.17
C LEU A 30 -7.88 12.30 -14.94
N ASN A 31 -6.77 12.79 -15.51
CA ASN A 31 -6.70 14.04 -16.25
C ASN A 31 -7.31 15.22 -15.45
N GLY A 32 -6.97 15.30 -14.16
CA GLY A 32 -7.47 16.33 -13.23
C GLY A 32 -8.93 16.15 -12.75
N LYS A 33 -9.69 15.19 -13.31
CA LYS A 33 -11.07 14.90 -12.88
C LYS A 33 -11.06 13.83 -11.80
N HIS A 34 -11.73 14.08 -10.67
CA HIS A 34 -11.96 13.06 -9.64
C HIS A 34 -12.81 11.92 -10.21
N ILE A 35 -12.34 10.69 -10.03
CA ILE A 35 -13.02 9.50 -10.53
C ILE A 35 -13.59 8.66 -9.38
N SER A 36 -12.88 8.58 -8.26
CA SER A 36 -13.29 7.71 -7.15
C SER A 36 -12.52 7.97 -5.86
N SER A 37 -13.08 7.52 -4.75
CA SER A 37 -12.44 7.57 -3.44
C SER A 37 -12.36 6.18 -2.78
N PRO A 38 -11.45 5.27 -3.22
CA PRO A 38 -11.38 3.95 -2.62
C PRO A 38 -10.80 4.02 -1.20
N ASN A 39 -11.37 3.21 -0.31
CA ASN A 39 -10.84 3.00 1.03
C ASN A 39 -10.33 1.56 1.15
N ALA A 40 -9.21 1.36 1.84
CA ALA A 40 -8.63 0.05 2.04
C ALA A 40 -8.07 -0.11 3.45
N ASN A 41 -8.54 -1.15 4.14
CA ASN A 41 -7.95 -1.59 5.40
C ASN A 41 -6.89 -2.65 5.10
N VAL A 42 -5.62 -2.27 5.22
CA VAL A 42 -4.48 -3.07 4.80
C VAL A 42 -3.61 -3.48 5.97
N LYS A 43 -3.11 -4.70 5.93
CA LYS A 43 -2.16 -5.20 6.92
C LYS A 43 -0.75 -4.79 6.54
N ALA A 44 0.05 -4.41 7.54
CA ALA A 44 1.43 -4.01 7.35
C ALA A 44 2.22 -5.11 6.62
N GLY A 45 2.94 -4.72 5.56
CA GLY A 45 3.75 -5.62 4.75
C GLY A 45 3.00 -6.47 3.74
N GLU A 46 1.66 -6.44 3.69
CA GLU A 46 0.88 -7.14 2.67
C GLU A 46 0.62 -6.24 1.46
N ILE A 47 0.78 -6.81 0.26
CA ILE A 47 0.44 -6.13 -0.99
C ILE A 47 -1.07 -6.14 -1.14
N THR A 48 -1.64 -4.96 -1.33
CA THR A 48 -3.04 -4.74 -1.66
C THR A 48 -3.13 -4.16 -3.07
N THR A 49 -4.05 -4.70 -3.87
CA THR A 49 -4.32 -4.20 -5.21
C THR A 49 -5.77 -3.75 -5.30
N ILE A 50 -5.97 -2.54 -5.81
CA ILE A 50 -7.28 -1.97 -6.11
C ILE A 50 -7.38 -1.83 -7.61
N THR A 51 -8.44 -2.38 -8.18
CA THR A 51 -8.69 -2.31 -9.62
C THR A 51 -10.03 -1.64 -9.86
N GLN A 52 -10.06 -0.69 -10.80
CA GLN A 52 -11.24 0.08 -11.12
C GLN A 52 -11.40 0.27 -12.62
N LYS A 53 -12.60 0.00 -13.12
CA LYS A 53 -12.97 0.19 -14.52
C LYS A 53 -13.65 1.54 -14.69
N ILE A 54 -13.19 2.31 -15.67
CA ILE A 54 -13.68 3.66 -16.00
C ILE A 54 -13.80 3.75 -17.52
N ASP A 55 -15.03 3.83 -18.01
CA ASP A 55 -15.35 3.86 -19.44
C ASP A 55 -14.66 2.74 -20.24
N THR A 56 -13.58 3.07 -20.95
CA THR A 56 -12.81 2.16 -21.81
C THR A 56 -11.44 1.80 -21.24
N LYS A 57 -11.20 2.13 -19.97
CA LYS A 57 -9.93 1.94 -19.28
C LYS A 57 -10.12 1.15 -17.98
N GLU A 58 -9.07 0.45 -17.58
CA GLU A 58 -8.97 -0.15 -16.25
C GLU A 58 -7.74 0.42 -15.54
N ILE A 59 -7.90 0.93 -14.33
CA ILE A 59 -6.82 1.44 -13.50
C ILE A 59 -6.57 0.42 -12.39
N SER A 60 -5.32 -0.03 -12.27
CA SER A 60 -4.85 -0.92 -11.22
C SER A 60 -3.81 -0.20 -10.37
N ILE A 61 -4.02 -0.20 -9.05
CA ILE A 61 -3.17 0.44 -8.06
C ILE A 61 -2.76 -0.64 -7.07
N SER A 62 -1.49 -1.03 -7.11
CA SER A 62 -0.92 -1.98 -6.16
C SER A 62 -0.01 -1.26 -5.19
N PHE A 63 -0.15 -1.53 -3.90
CA PHE A 63 0.64 -0.90 -2.87
C PHE A 63 0.79 -1.81 -1.65
N LEU A 64 1.71 -1.45 -0.77
CA LEU A 64 1.80 -2.03 0.57
C LEU A 64 2.08 -0.89 1.55
N ALA A 65 1.74 -1.08 2.82
CA ALA A 65 2.04 -0.10 3.86
C ALA A 65 2.96 -0.71 4.91
N ASN A 66 3.95 0.03 5.37
CA ASN A 66 4.87 -0.38 6.42
C ASN A 66 5.36 0.82 7.22
N LEU A 67 5.58 0.65 8.52
CA LEU A 67 6.27 1.64 9.32
C LEU A 67 7.77 1.64 8.99
N ARG A 68 8.35 2.82 8.78
CA ARG A 68 9.80 3.03 8.71
C ARG A 68 10.20 4.24 9.54
N SER A 69 11.18 4.04 10.42
CA SER A 69 11.80 5.13 11.16
C SER A 69 12.93 5.75 10.34
N ILE A 70 12.76 7.02 9.93
CA ILE A 70 13.79 7.81 9.22
C ILE A 70 14.18 8.98 10.10
N GLN A 71 15.47 9.09 10.44
CA GLN A 71 15.98 10.17 11.31
C GLN A 71 15.20 10.30 12.65
N LYS A 72 14.80 9.17 13.25
CA LYS A 72 13.99 9.07 14.48
C LYS A 72 12.53 9.54 14.35
N ILE A 73 12.02 9.70 13.14
CA ILE A 73 10.61 9.98 12.85
C ILE A 73 10.01 8.74 12.22
N ASP A 74 8.92 8.25 12.81
CA ASP A 74 8.16 7.14 12.25
C ASP A 74 7.25 7.63 11.12
N LEU A 75 7.46 7.05 9.93
CA LEU A 75 6.72 7.37 8.72
C LEU A 75 6.12 6.08 8.14
N ILE A 76 4.93 6.19 7.58
CA ILE A 76 4.27 5.12 6.84
C ILE A 76 4.86 5.15 5.42
N TRP A 77 5.75 4.19 5.15
CA TRP A 77 6.31 3.97 3.82
C TRP A 77 5.34 3.15 2.97
N MET A 78 4.98 3.70 1.81
CA MET A 78 4.08 3.05 0.87
C MET A 78 4.63 3.15 -0.56
N PRO A 79 5.20 2.08 -1.11
CA PRO A 79 5.43 1.99 -2.53
C PRO A 79 4.11 1.72 -3.26
N PHE A 80 3.88 2.46 -4.34
CA PHE A 80 2.73 2.35 -5.23
C PHE A 80 3.20 1.94 -6.63
N SER A 81 2.43 1.07 -7.27
CA SER A 81 2.51 0.79 -8.68
C SER A 81 1.14 1.07 -9.30
N VAL A 82 1.10 2.02 -10.22
CA VAL A 82 -0.12 2.41 -10.94
C VAL A 82 0.00 1.95 -12.38
N ARG A 83 -1.02 1.27 -12.87
CA ARG A 83 -1.12 0.79 -14.25
C ARG A 83 -2.50 1.16 -14.81
N ILE A 84 -2.54 1.65 -16.04
CA ILE A 84 -3.77 1.86 -16.79
C ILE A 84 -3.76 0.91 -17.97
N TYR A 85 -4.85 0.21 -18.18
CA TYR A 85 -5.06 -0.72 -19.28
C TYR A 85 -6.17 -0.21 -20.20
N ASP A 86 -6.07 -0.51 -21.49
CA ASP A 86 -7.18 -0.37 -22.44
C ASP A 86 -8.16 -1.56 -22.35
N LEU A 87 -9.21 -1.56 -23.17
CA LEU A 87 -10.18 -2.66 -23.26
C LEU A 87 -9.59 -4.00 -23.70
N ASN A 88 -8.41 -3.99 -24.32
CA ASN A 88 -7.70 -5.20 -24.77
C ASN A 88 -6.69 -5.70 -23.72
N GLY A 89 -6.58 -5.03 -22.57
CA GLY A 89 -5.61 -5.34 -21.53
C GLY A 89 -4.19 -4.84 -21.81
N GLN A 90 -4.01 -3.96 -22.80
CA GLN A 90 -2.72 -3.34 -23.10
C GLN A 90 -2.44 -2.20 -22.13
N VAL A 91 -1.20 -2.13 -21.63
CA VAL A 91 -0.78 -1.07 -20.72
C VAL A 91 -0.66 0.24 -21.50
N LEU A 92 -1.52 1.21 -21.16
CA LEU A 92 -1.48 2.58 -21.69
C LEU A 92 -0.53 3.46 -20.87
N LEU A 93 -0.48 3.25 -19.56
CA LEU A 93 0.34 4.03 -18.64
C LEU A 93 0.82 3.16 -17.49
N ALA A 94 2.07 3.38 -17.10
CA ALA A 94 2.71 2.71 -15.97
C ALA A 94 3.59 3.68 -15.22
N GLY A 95 3.43 3.75 -13.90
CA GLY A 95 4.34 4.48 -13.02
C GLY A 95 4.45 3.81 -11.67
N ASP A 96 5.67 3.86 -11.13
CA ASP A 96 5.98 3.38 -9.79
C ASP A 96 6.44 4.56 -8.96
N HIS A 97 5.87 4.70 -7.77
CA HIS A 97 6.17 5.77 -6.84
C HIS A 97 6.35 5.21 -5.44
N GLN A 98 6.96 6.00 -4.59
CA GLN A 98 7.04 5.71 -3.16
C GLN A 98 6.73 6.97 -2.39
N ILE A 99 5.92 6.83 -1.36
CA ILE A 99 5.60 7.92 -0.44
C ILE A 99 6.04 7.54 0.97
N TYR A 100 6.39 8.56 1.73
CA TYR A 100 6.58 8.50 3.17
C TYR A 100 5.58 9.48 3.78
N ALA A 101 4.52 8.95 4.37
CA ALA A 101 3.46 9.77 4.96
C ALA A 101 3.58 9.76 6.49
N LYS A 102 3.30 10.89 7.13
CA LYS A 102 2.95 10.85 8.55
C LYS A 102 1.52 10.36 8.69
N GLU A 103 1.19 9.84 9.87
CA GLU A 103 -0.16 9.43 10.16
C GLU A 103 -1.14 10.61 10.04
N ASN A 104 -2.27 10.39 9.36
CA ASN A 104 -3.31 11.38 9.07
C ASN A 104 -2.85 12.58 8.20
N GLU A 105 -1.72 12.46 7.50
CA GLU A 105 -1.26 13.47 6.54
C GLU A 105 -1.58 13.03 5.10
N GLN A 106 -2.20 13.93 4.34
CA GLN A 106 -2.55 13.70 2.94
C GLN A 106 -1.31 13.87 2.06
N MET A 107 -1.02 12.85 1.25
CA MET A 107 0.06 12.85 0.28
C MET A 107 -0.50 12.74 -1.13
N ASN A 108 0.11 13.45 -2.07
CA ASN A 108 -0.31 13.44 -3.47
C ASN A 108 0.85 13.01 -4.35
N PHE A 109 0.58 12.18 -5.35
CA PHE A 109 1.50 11.93 -6.45
C PHE A 109 0.76 11.81 -7.76
N THR A 110 1.48 12.03 -8.85
CA THR A 110 0.94 12.07 -10.20
C THR A 110 1.83 11.25 -11.12
N VAL A 111 1.21 10.31 -11.83
CA VAL A 111 1.82 9.54 -12.92
C VAL A 111 1.19 10.01 -14.22
N GLY A 112 1.98 10.52 -15.16
CA GLY A 112 1.44 10.96 -16.45
C GLY A 112 2.48 10.88 -17.56
N ASN A 113 2.04 10.62 -18.78
CA ASN A 113 2.87 10.84 -19.97
C ASN A 113 1.99 11.16 -21.19
N ASN A 114 2.29 12.25 -21.90
CA ASN A 114 1.72 12.64 -23.19
C ASN A 114 0.22 12.33 -23.42
N GLY A 115 -0.66 12.85 -22.55
CA GLY A 115 -2.12 12.91 -22.81
C GLY A 115 -3.00 12.23 -21.76
N ASP A 116 -2.47 11.25 -21.03
CA ASP A 116 -3.13 10.66 -19.86
C ASP A 116 -2.29 10.85 -18.59
N GLU A 117 -2.96 11.27 -17.53
CA GLU A 117 -2.41 11.56 -16.21
C GLU A 117 -3.31 10.95 -15.13
N VAL A 118 -2.74 10.18 -14.22
CA VAL A 118 -3.38 9.70 -13.01
C VAL A 118 -2.74 10.35 -11.80
N SER A 119 -3.55 11.03 -11.01
CA SER A 119 -3.15 11.56 -9.71
C SER A 119 -3.81 10.76 -8.60
N LEU A 120 -3.03 10.39 -7.59
CA LEU A 120 -3.50 9.70 -6.40
C LEU A 120 -3.23 10.57 -5.16
N SER A 121 -4.28 10.83 -4.40
CA SER A 121 -4.19 11.33 -3.05
C SER A 121 -4.33 10.18 -2.07
N VAL A 122 -3.53 10.16 -1.00
CA VAL A 122 -3.52 9.09 0.00
C VAL A 122 -3.41 9.70 1.39
N THR A 123 -4.30 9.31 2.29
CA THR A 123 -4.20 9.56 3.73
C THR A 123 -4.15 8.22 4.44
N ALA A 124 -3.12 8.02 5.26
CA ALA A 124 -2.90 6.77 5.98
C ALA A 124 -3.10 6.96 7.49
N LYS A 125 -3.91 6.10 8.11
CA LYS A 125 -4.16 6.09 9.55
C LYS A 125 -3.81 4.73 10.14
N LYS A 126 -3.12 4.69 11.28
CA LYS A 126 -2.81 3.43 11.95
C LYS A 126 -4.05 2.97 12.72
N GLU A 127 -4.45 1.72 12.55
CA GLU A 127 -5.45 1.13 13.44
C GLU A 127 -4.77 0.73 14.75
N SER A 128 -5.32 1.24 15.85
CA SER A 128 -4.96 0.75 17.19
C SER A 128 -5.70 -0.57 17.42
N LEU A 129 -4.95 -1.60 17.80
CA LEU A 129 -5.48 -2.90 18.23
C LEU A 129 -6.18 -2.81 19.59
#